data_AF-A0A817RBA3-F1
#
_entry.id   AF-A0A817RBA3-F1
#
_cell.length_a   1.000
_cell.length_b   1.000
_cell.length_c   1.000
_cell.angle_alpha   90.00
_cell.angle_beta   90.00
_cell.angle_gamma   90.00
#
_symmetry.space_group_name_H-M   'P 1'
#
loop_
_entity.id
_entity.type
_entity.pdbx_description
1 polymer ?
#
loop_
_entity_poly.entity_id
_entity_poly.type
_entity_poly.pdbx_seq_one_letter_code
_entity_poly.pdbx_strand_id
1 'polypeptide(L)'
;MTFFLPPPYTTCTDKISTAIEAMLEKYHGADYRYSENICFQLCLQTYVYEQCGCVNPVLWNARSIVLPNTSKVILAPLCNQSNTCYIPAANVLLSTASLTNKYCSECKEECSITDFIVQISSLMVPVEWQVNNIKRFVENSTIPLANNWSTTWTKHIETNYVAVTVFHGMIAVENKTQTATLGVIEVLSNIGGQIGLWIGFSLLSLMEVVEMVYQLICYQCRKIRLGKRNIESIIPQ
;
A
#
# COMPACT_ATOMS: atom_id res chain seq x y z
N MET A 1 -10.55 -9.19 3.84
CA MET A 1 -9.67 -8.00 3.83
C MET A 1 -8.51 -8.23 4.77
N THR A 2 -7.31 -7.78 4.39
CA THR A 2 -6.11 -7.88 5.23
C THR A 2 -5.69 -6.49 5.66
N PHE A 3 -5.41 -6.32 6.96
CA PHE A 3 -4.97 -5.05 7.55
C PHE A 3 -3.61 -5.23 8.21
N PHE A 4 -2.63 -4.47 7.76
CA PHE A 4 -1.28 -4.42 8.33
C PHE A 4 -1.16 -3.26 9.32
N LEU A 5 -0.21 -3.39 10.25
CA LEU A 5 0.11 -2.30 11.17
C LEU A 5 0.97 -1.24 10.48
N PRO A 6 0.75 0.05 10.73
CA PRO A 6 1.64 1.08 10.23
C PRO A 6 3.02 1.01 10.92
N PRO A 7 4.02 1.76 10.42
CA PRO A 7 5.29 1.95 11.09
C PRO A 7 5.08 2.37 12.56
N PRO A 8 5.80 1.80 13.54
CA PRO A 8 7.08 1.08 13.42
C PRO A 8 7.00 -0.46 13.26
N TYR A 9 5.81 -1.06 13.26
CA TYR A 9 5.67 -2.52 13.24
C TYR A 9 5.94 -3.13 11.86
N THR A 10 5.45 -2.45 10.82
CA THR A 10 5.56 -2.86 9.42
C THR A 10 5.77 -1.62 8.56
N THR A 11 6.22 -1.80 7.30
CA THR A 11 6.58 -0.68 6.42
C THR A 11 5.45 -0.23 5.48
N CYS A 12 4.20 -0.61 5.76
CA CYS A 12 3.07 -0.33 4.90
C CYS A 12 2.69 1.17 4.86
N THR A 13 2.02 1.59 3.78
CA THR A 13 1.48 2.95 3.63
C THR A 13 0.12 2.93 2.93
N ASP A 14 -0.79 3.80 3.38
CA ASP A 14 -2.02 4.13 2.65
C ASP A 14 -1.98 5.57 2.10
N LYS A 15 -0.85 6.27 2.30
CA LYS A 15 -0.69 7.66 1.87
C LYS A 15 -0.21 7.70 0.43
N ILE A 16 -0.94 8.43 -0.40
CA ILE A 16 -0.52 8.74 -1.76
C ILE A 16 0.45 9.93 -1.70
N SER A 17 1.59 9.83 -2.36
CA SER A 17 2.50 10.97 -2.48
C SER A 17 1.92 12.00 -3.45
N THR A 18 2.19 13.29 -3.22
CA THR A 18 1.72 14.38 -4.10
C THR A 18 2.21 14.22 -5.55
N ALA A 19 3.35 13.54 -5.74
CA ALA A 19 3.85 13.16 -7.06
C ALA A 19 2.95 12.13 -7.74
N ILE A 20 2.56 11.06 -7.03
CA ILE A 20 1.66 10.03 -7.55
C ILE A 20 0.26 10.59 -7.84
N GLU A 21 -0.26 11.45 -6.95
CA GLU A 21 -1.55 12.13 -7.19
C GLU A 21 -1.53 12.96 -8.47
N ALA A 22 -0.41 13.62 -8.77
CA ALA A 22 -0.28 14.42 -9.98
C ALA A 22 -0.11 13.59 -11.26
N MET A 23 0.35 12.34 -11.15
CA MET A 23 0.51 11.41 -12.28
C MET A 23 -0.79 10.69 -12.67
N LEU A 24 -1.80 10.69 -11.79
CA LEU A 24 -3.10 10.06 -12.05
C LEU A 24 -4.14 11.12 -12.42
N GLU A 25 -4.63 11.07 -13.66
CA GLU A 25 -5.77 11.89 -14.06
C GLU A 25 -7.04 11.32 -13.40
N LYS A 26 -7.74 12.14 -12.60
CA LYS A 26 -8.99 11.74 -11.93
C LYS A 26 -10.06 11.41 -12.97
N TYR A 27 -10.37 10.13 -13.17
CA TYR A 27 -11.50 9.73 -13.98
C TYR A 27 -12.81 10.05 -13.24
N HIS A 28 -13.63 10.96 -13.78
CA HIS A 28 -14.93 11.36 -13.20
C HIS A 28 -14.86 11.81 -11.73
N GLY A 29 -13.75 12.42 -11.30
CA GLY A 29 -13.58 12.89 -9.92
C GLY A 29 -13.46 11.78 -8.87
N ALA A 30 -13.23 10.53 -9.30
CA ALA A 30 -12.95 9.44 -8.37
C ALA A 30 -11.58 9.64 -7.71
N ASP A 31 -11.55 9.59 -6.38
CA ASP A 31 -10.30 9.53 -5.62
C ASP A 31 -9.74 8.12 -5.73
N TYR A 32 -8.55 7.98 -6.30
CA TYR A 32 -7.81 6.73 -6.29
C TYR A 32 -7.29 6.47 -4.89
N ARG A 33 -7.37 5.23 -4.41
CA ARG A 33 -6.61 4.79 -3.24
C ARG A 33 -5.20 4.43 -3.69
N TYR A 34 -4.25 4.56 -2.76
CA TYR A 34 -2.90 4.06 -2.99
C TYR A 34 -2.99 2.55 -3.28
N SER A 35 -2.29 2.10 -4.32
CA SER A 35 -2.03 0.69 -4.53
C SER A 35 -0.59 0.44 -4.92
N GLU A 36 -0.01 -0.63 -4.38
CA GLU A 36 1.37 -1.02 -4.65
C GLU A 36 1.61 -1.20 -6.15
N ASN A 37 0.71 -1.92 -6.83
CA ASN A 37 0.82 -2.16 -8.27
C ASN A 37 0.77 -0.86 -9.07
N ILE A 38 -0.12 0.08 -8.71
CA ILE A 38 -0.21 1.39 -9.37
C ILE A 38 1.08 2.18 -9.16
N CYS A 39 1.63 2.19 -7.95
CA CYS A 39 2.90 2.85 -7.66
C CYS A 39 4.03 2.30 -8.53
N PHE A 40 4.14 0.97 -8.66
CA PHE A 40 5.15 0.35 -9.51
C PHE A 40 4.96 0.68 -11.00
N GLN A 41 3.73 0.71 -11.50
CA GLN A 41 3.46 1.11 -12.89
C GLN A 41 3.86 2.57 -13.16
N LEU A 42 3.59 3.49 -12.23
CA LEU A 42 3.97 4.90 -12.36
C LEU A 42 5.48 5.12 -12.27
N CYS A 43 6.14 4.42 -11.35
CA CYS A 43 7.59 4.40 -11.26
C CYS A 43 8.23 3.91 -12.57
N LEU A 44 7.71 2.81 -13.12
CA LEU A 44 8.16 2.24 -14.39
C LEU A 44 7.98 3.25 -15.54
N GLN A 45 6.83 3.90 -15.64
CA GLN A 45 6.59 4.92 -16.65
C GLN A 45 7.56 6.11 -16.53
N THR A 46 7.86 6.54 -15.31
CA THR A 46 8.81 7.64 -15.07
C THR A 46 10.20 7.27 -15.58
N TYR A 47 10.68 6.06 -15.27
CA TYR A 47 11.98 5.57 -15.76
C TYR A 47 12.00 5.42 -17.29
N VAL A 48 10.97 4.80 -17.87
CA VAL A 48 10.91 4.57 -19.32
C VAL A 48 10.81 5.90 -20.08
N TYR A 49 10.11 6.90 -19.53
CA TYR A 49 10.09 8.23 -20.12
C TYR A 49 11.46 8.91 -20.09
N GLU A 50 12.22 8.76 -19.00
CA GLU A 50 13.59 9.31 -18.93
C GLU A 50 14.51 8.69 -20.00
N GLN A 51 14.33 7.40 -20.32
CA GLN A 51 15.14 6.69 -21.31
C GLN A 51 14.65 6.85 -22.77
N CYS A 52 13.34 6.83 -22.98
CA CYS A 52 12.71 6.69 -24.31
C CYS A 52 11.82 7.88 -24.69
N GLY A 53 11.52 8.80 -23.77
CA GLY A 53 10.70 10.01 -24.02
C GLY A 53 9.21 9.75 -24.26
N CYS A 54 8.70 8.55 -23.96
CA CYS A 54 7.30 8.18 -24.20
C CYS A 54 6.74 7.26 -23.09
N VAL A 55 5.40 7.17 -23.00
CA VAL A 55 4.67 6.34 -22.02
C VAL A 55 3.84 5.25 -22.66
N ASN A 56 3.57 4.20 -21.89
CA ASN A 56 2.74 3.06 -22.32
C ASN A 56 1.28 3.49 -22.62
N PRO A 57 0.73 3.19 -23.81
CA PRO A 57 -0.66 3.52 -24.14
C PRO A 57 -1.73 2.80 -23.30
N VAL A 58 -1.39 1.66 -22.67
CA VAL A 58 -2.33 0.90 -21.83
C VAL A 58 -2.72 1.69 -20.56
N LEU A 59 -1.80 2.50 -20.04
CA LEU A 59 -1.99 3.34 -18.85
C LEU A 59 -2.42 4.75 -19.25
N TRP A 60 -3.52 4.84 -19.99
CA TRP A 60 -4.02 6.07 -20.59
C TRP A 60 -4.35 7.18 -19.58
N ASN A 61 -4.70 6.82 -18.35
CA ASN A 61 -5.01 7.70 -17.21
C ASN A 61 -3.75 8.16 -16.44
N ALA A 62 -2.57 7.66 -16.82
CA ALA A 62 -1.28 8.02 -16.23
C ALA A 62 -0.31 8.52 -17.31
N ARG A 63 -0.68 9.64 -17.94
CA ARG A 63 0.18 10.31 -18.95
C ARG A 63 0.98 11.46 -18.38
N SER A 64 0.56 11.99 -17.23
CA SER A 64 1.33 12.97 -16.50
C SER A 64 2.50 12.28 -15.80
N ILE A 65 3.69 12.86 -15.97
CA ILE A 65 4.91 12.39 -15.31
C ILE A 65 5.47 13.52 -14.48
N VAL A 66 5.88 13.19 -13.27
CA VAL A 66 6.66 14.08 -12.41
C VAL A 66 8.14 13.78 -12.66
N LEU A 67 8.89 14.76 -13.13
CA LEU A 67 10.32 14.55 -13.38
C LEU A 67 11.05 14.39 -12.04
N PRO A 68 12.01 13.44 -11.95
CA PRO A 68 12.78 13.25 -10.73
C PRO A 68 13.47 14.56 -10.32
N ASN A 69 13.42 14.88 -9.02
CA ASN A 69 13.93 16.13 -8.42
C ASN A 69 13.19 17.43 -8.81
N THR A 70 12.02 17.34 -9.46
CA THR A 70 11.18 18.52 -9.71
C THR A 70 9.71 18.26 -9.34
N SER A 71 8.98 19.29 -8.98
CA SER A 71 7.52 19.24 -8.81
C SER A 71 6.75 19.55 -10.10
N LYS A 72 7.44 19.54 -11.25
CA LYS A 72 6.83 19.87 -12.54
C LYS A 72 6.20 18.62 -13.16
N VAL A 73 4.92 18.74 -13.47
CA VAL A 73 4.13 17.72 -14.15
C VAL A 73 4.16 17.99 -15.64
N ILE A 74 4.56 17.00 -16.43
CA ILE A 74 4.58 17.09 -17.90
C ILE A 74 3.66 16.03 -18.48
N LEU A 75 2.92 16.38 -19.52
CA LEU A 75 2.14 15.43 -20.31
C LEU A 75 3.06 14.71 -21.31
N ALA A 76 3.30 13.42 -21.12
CA ALA A 76 4.16 12.64 -21.99
C ALA A 76 3.43 12.10 -23.24
N PRO A 77 4.11 12.02 -24.39
CA PRO A 77 3.55 11.40 -25.58
C PRO A 77 3.47 9.88 -25.43
N LEU A 78 2.51 9.27 -26.13
CA LEU A 78 2.32 7.82 -26.13
C LEU A 78 3.39 7.15 -26.99
N CYS A 79 3.93 6.02 -26.53
CA CYS A 79 4.83 5.21 -27.33
C CYS A 79 4.06 4.60 -28.52
N ASN A 80 4.62 4.71 -29.72
CA ASN A 80 4.12 4.02 -30.89
C ASN A 80 4.45 2.51 -30.80
N GLN A 81 3.65 1.66 -31.43
CA GLN A 81 3.87 0.21 -31.48
C GLN A 81 5.18 -0.18 -32.18
N SER A 82 5.74 0.71 -33.01
CA SER A 82 7.06 0.54 -33.64
C SER A 82 8.24 0.93 -32.74
N ASN A 83 8.00 1.55 -31.57
CA ASN A 83 9.07 1.98 -30.69
C ASN A 83 9.63 0.79 -29.90
N THR A 84 10.80 0.30 -30.32
CA THR A 84 11.49 -0.82 -29.68
C THR A 84 12.15 -0.46 -28.36
N CYS A 85 12.11 0.80 -27.90
CA CYS A 85 12.79 1.24 -26.68
C CYS A 85 12.03 0.86 -25.39
N TYR A 86 10.69 0.83 -25.43
CA TYR A 86 9.87 0.64 -24.23
C TYR A 86 10.15 -0.70 -23.51
N ILE A 87 10.07 -1.81 -24.25
CA ILE A 87 10.25 -3.17 -23.71
C ILE A 87 11.62 -3.37 -23.06
N PRO A 88 12.77 -3.08 -23.74
CA PRO A 88 14.07 -3.26 -23.13
C PRO A 88 14.28 -2.32 -21.94
N ALA A 89 13.83 -1.06 -22.00
CA ALA A 89 13.92 -0.15 -20.87
C ALA A 89 13.14 -0.68 -19.65
N ALA A 90 11.90 -1.14 -19.86
CA ALA A 90 11.09 -1.73 -18.81
C ALA A 90 11.75 -2.98 -18.19
N ASN A 91 12.30 -3.87 -19.02
CA ASN A 91 13.00 -5.06 -18.56
C ASN A 91 14.28 -4.73 -17.78
N VAL A 92 15.02 -3.69 -18.17
CA VAL A 92 16.21 -3.24 -17.43
C VAL A 92 15.85 -2.77 -16.03
N LEU A 93 14.76 -2.01 -15.87
CA LEU A 93 14.29 -1.60 -14.54
C LEU A 93 13.92 -2.82 -13.70
N LEU A 94 13.09 -3.73 -14.24
CA LEU A 94 12.61 -4.91 -13.51
C LEU A 94 13.71 -5.91 -13.15
N SER A 95 14.78 -6.00 -13.96
CA SER A 95 15.91 -6.91 -13.70
C SER A 95 17.00 -6.31 -12.80
N THR A 96 17.02 -4.99 -12.62
CA THR A 96 18.11 -4.30 -11.91
C THR A 96 17.64 -3.72 -10.57
N ALA A 97 17.89 -4.44 -9.48
CA ALA A 97 17.44 -4.06 -8.14
C ALA A 97 17.90 -2.65 -7.69
N SER A 98 19.09 -2.20 -8.12
CA SER A 98 19.59 -0.85 -7.78
C SER A 98 18.79 0.27 -8.44
N LEU A 99 18.32 0.06 -9.67
CA LEU A 99 17.45 1.01 -10.37
C LEU A 99 16.05 1.00 -9.76
N THR A 100 15.50 -0.18 -9.47
CA THR A 100 14.21 -0.31 -8.78
C THR A 100 14.22 0.40 -7.42
N ASN A 101 15.27 0.21 -6.62
CA ASN A 101 15.40 0.90 -5.34
C ASN A 101 15.60 2.41 -5.49
N LYS A 102 16.13 2.90 -6.62
CA LYS A 102 16.31 4.33 -6.86
C LYS A 102 15.01 5.02 -7.28
N TYR A 103 14.24 4.41 -8.18
CA TYR A 103 13.04 5.02 -8.75
C TYR A 103 11.76 4.64 -7.97
N CYS A 104 11.69 3.44 -7.41
CA CYS A 104 10.49 2.90 -6.78
C CYS A 104 10.62 2.77 -5.25
N SER A 105 11.55 3.49 -4.60
CA SER A 105 11.73 3.42 -3.14
C SER A 105 10.50 3.82 -2.33
N GLU A 106 9.67 4.70 -2.90
CA GLU A 106 8.42 5.18 -2.29
C GLU A 106 7.30 4.14 -2.36
N CYS A 107 7.41 3.13 -3.22
CA CYS A 107 6.43 2.07 -3.32
C CYS A 107 6.60 1.10 -2.16
N LYS A 108 5.66 1.17 -1.22
CA LYS A 108 5.51 0.24 -0.10
C LYS A 108 4.22 -0.56 -0.26
N GLU A 109 4.11 -1.64 0.49
CA GLU A 109 2.87 -2.42 0.57
C GLU A 109 1.73 -1.57 1.14
N GLU A 110 0.50 -1.85 0.70
CA GLU A 110 -0.72 -1.20 1.18
C GLU A 110 -1.03 -1.68 2.61
N CYS A 111 -1.47 -0.79 3.52
CA CYS A 111 -1.87 -1.24 4.85
C CYS A 111 -3.24 -1.92 4.85
N SER A 112 -4.09 -1.64 3.86
CA SER A 112 -5.39 -2.30 3.70
C SER A 112 -5.52 -2.95 2.32
N ILE A 113 -5.48 -4.29 2.29
CA ILE A 113 -5.56 -5.08 1.07
C ILE A 113 -6.90 -5.83 1.01
N THR A 114 -7.51 -5.82 -0.17
CA THR A 114 -8.74 -6.58 -0.45
C THR A 114 -8.48 -7.64 -1.51
N ASP A 115 -8.15 -8.84 -1.08
CA ASP A 115 -7.94 -9.97 -1.99
C ASP A 115 -9.23 -10.75 -2.25
N PHE A 116 -9.44 -11.12 -3.51
CA PHE A 116 -10.54 -11.96 -3.96
C PHE A 116 -10.00 -13.30 -4.45
N ILE A 117 -10.32 -14.38 -3.73
CA ILE A 117 -10.00 -15.74 -4.19
C ILE A 117 -11.06 -16.15 -5.22
N VAL A 118 -10.65 -16.28 -6.48
CA VAL A 118 -11.54 -16.66 -7.57
C VAL A 118 -11.42 -18.16 -7.84
N GLN A 119 -12.56 -18.85 -7.83
CA GLN A 119 -12.66 -20.23 -8.28
C GLN A 119 -13.33 -20.25 -9.65
N ILE A 120 -12.61 -20.76 -10.65
CA ILE A 120 -13.09 -20.79 -12.03
C ILE A 120 -13.72 -22.16 -12.28
N SER A 121 -14.98 -22.15 -12.71
CA SER A 121 -15.64 -23.31 -13.27
C SER A 121 -16.17 -22.95 -14.65
N SER A 122 -16.05 -23.90 -15.58
CA SER A 122 -16.49 -23.73 -16.96
C SER A 122 -17.41 -24.87 -17.35
N LEU A 123 -18.49 -24.54 -18.06
CA LEU A 123 -19.42 -25.49 -18.63
C LEU A 123 -19.58 -25.18 -20.12
N MET A 124 -19.86 -26.21 -20.91
CA MET A 124 -20.22 -26.02 -22.32
C MET A 124 -21.59 -25.35 -22.38
N VAL A 125 -21.61 -24.14 -22.93
CA VAL A 125 -22.80 -23.29 -23.09
C VAL A 125 -22.81 -22.84 -24.55
N PRO A 126 -23.99 -22.71 -25.19
CA PRO A 126 -25.34 -22.87 -24.63
C PRO A 126 -25.91 -24.30 -24.63
N VAL A 127 -26.80 -24.57 -23.67
CA VAL A 127 -27.63 -25.80 -23.66
C VAL A 127 -28.75 -25.68 -24.69
N GLU A 128 -29.11 -26.80 -25.34
CA GLU A 128 -30.00 -26.84 -26.53
C GLU A 128 -31.29 -26.01 -26.38
N TRP A 129 -31.94 -26.08 -25.21
CA TRP A 129 -33.18 -25.34 -24.96
C TRP A 129 -33.00 -23.81 -24.82
N GLN A 130 -31.81 -23.34 -24.43
CA GLN A 130 -31.51 -21.91 -24.29
C GLN A 130 -31.10 -21.26 -25.61
N VAL A 131 -30.61 -22.05 -26.58
CA VAL A 131 -30.04 -21.55 -27.84
C VAL A 131 -31.03 -20.67 -28.60
N ASN A 132 -32.31 -21.03 -28.59
CA ASN A 132 -33.36 -20.27 -29.26
C ASN A 132 -33.68 -18.93 -28.57
N ASN A 133 -33.53 -18.83 -27.24
CA ASN A 133 -33.68 -17.57 -26.52
C ASN A 133 -32.51 -16.63 -26.82
N ILE A 134 -31.29 -17.16 -26.89
CA ILE A 134 -30.10 -16.39 -27.28
C ILE A 134 -30.27 -15.88 -28.72
N LYS A 135 -30.76 -16.71 -29.64
CA LYS A 135 -31.08 -16.29 -31.01
C LYS A 135 -32.02 -15.08 -31.04
N ARG A 136 -33.16 -15.14 -30.33
CA ARG A 136 -34.12 -14.03 -30.26
C ARG A 136 -33.49 -12.76 -29.68
N PHE A 137 -32.65 -12.91 -28.66
CA PHE A 137 -31.94 -11.78 -28.07
C PHE A 137 -30.98 -11.13 -29.07
N VAL A 138 -30.18 -11.92 -29.79
CA VAL A 138 -29.24 -11.42 -30.80
C VAL A 138 -29.97 -10.73 -31.95
N GLU A 139 -31.03 -11.33 -32.47
CA GLU A 139 -31.85 -10.75 -33.56
C GLU A 139 -32.54 -9.44 -33.16
N ASN A 140 -32.81 -9.23 -31.88
CA ASN A 140 -33.41 -8.00 -31.34
C ASN A 140 -32.37 -6.98 -30.84
N SER A 141 -31.08 -7.31 -30.90
CA SER A 141 -29.99 -6.45 -30.43
C SER A 141 -29.39 -5.62 -31.56
N THR A 142 -28.58 -4.61 -31.22
CA THR A 142 -27.81 -3.81 -32.18
C THR A 142 -26.51 -4.51 -32.64
N ILE A 143 -26.32 -5.77 -32.27
CA ILE A 143 -25.11 -6.53 -32.59
C ILE A 143 -25.16 -6.93 -34.08
N PRO A 144 -24.11 -6.68 -34.86
CA PRO A 144 -24.08 -7.05 -36.27
C PRO A 144 -24.17 -8.58 -36.43
N LEU A 145 -25.13 -9.04 -37.24
CA LEU A 145 -25.32 -10.46 -37.50
C LEU A 145 -24.23 -11.00 -38.44
N ALA A 146 -23.85 -12.26 -38.24
CA ALA A 146 -22.91 -12.93 -39.12
C ALA A 146 -23.48 -13.14 -40.54
N ASN A 147 -22.59 -13.16 -41.52
CA ASN A 147 -22.94 -13.51 -42.90
C ASN A 147 -23.60 -14.90 -42.94
N ASN A 148 -24.74 -15.03 -43.63
CA ASN A 148 -25.56 -16.25 -43.69
C ASN A 148 -26.15 -16.73 -42.35
N TRP A 149 -26.50 -15.79 -41.47
CA TRP A 149 -27.16 -16.06 -40.17
C TRP A 149 -28.27 -17.11 -40.23
N SER A 150 -29.13 -17.07 -41.26
CA SER A 150 -30.27 -17.99 -41.41
C SER A 150 -29.90 -19.48 -41.28
N THR A 151 -28.70 -19.89 -41.70
CA THR A 151 -28.25 -21.29 -41.68
C THR A 151 -27.13 -21.58 -40.69
N THR A 152 -26.30 -20.58 -40.35
CA THR A 152 -25.08 -20.79 -39.53
C THR A 152 -25.18 -20.24 -38.10
N TRP A 153 -26.32 -19.66 -37.73
CA TRP A 153 -26.50 -19.02 -36.42
C TRP A 153 -26.16 -19.94 -35.24
N THR A 154 -26.54 -21.23 -35.27
CA THR A 154 -26.27 -22.18 -34.17
C THR A 154 -24.77 -22.32 -33.90
N LYS A 155 -23.98 -22.64 -34.92
CA LYS A 155 -22.53 -22.76 -34.82
C LYS A 155 -21.86 -21.43 -34.48
N HIS A 156 -22.40 -20.32 -34.98
CA HIS A 156 -21.88 -18.99 -34.67
C HIS A 156 -22.08 -18.64 -33.20
N ILE A 157 -23.23 -18.98 -32.62
CA ILE A 157 -23.51 -18.79 -31.20
C ILE A 157 -22.56 -19.66 -30.36
N GLU A 158 -22.41 -20.94 -30.69
CA GLU A 158 -21.54 -21.87 -29.95
C GLU A 158 -20.06 -21.49 -29.95
N THR A 159 -19.58 -20.79 -30.98
CA THR A 159 -18.15 -20.47 -31.14
C THR A 159 -17.76 -19.07 -30.68
N ASN A 160 -18.70 -18.12 -30.65
CA ASN A 160 -18.39 -16.71 -30.37
C ASN A 160 -18.99 -16.17 -29.08
N TYR A 161 -20.02 -16.84 -28.53
CA TYR A 161 -20.70 -16.36 -27.33
C TYR A 161 -20.16 -17.05 -26.09
N VAL A 162 -19.87 -16.26 -25.07
CA VAL A 162 -19.46 -16.74 -23.75
C VAL A 162 -20.38 -16.15 -22.69
N ALA A 163 -20.85 -17.00 -21.77
CA ALA A 163 -21.58 -16.56 -20.59
C ALA A 163 -20.62 -16.53 -19.40
N VAL A 164 -20.43 -15.34 -18.81
CA VAL A 164 -19.61 -15.16 -17.61
C VAL A 164 -20.53 -14.79 -16.46
N THR A 165 -20.59 -15.64 -15.44
CA THR A 165 -21.39 -15.41 -14.24
C THR A 165 -20.47 -15.26 -13.04
N VAL A 166 -20.50 -14.09 -12.41
CA VAL A 166 -19.72 -13.77 -11.20
C VAL A 166 -20.64 -13.81 -10.00
N PHE A 167 -20.32 -14.64 -9.01
CA PHE A 167 -21.07 -14.76 -7.77
C PHE A 167 -20.11 -14.99 -6.58
N HIS A 168 -20.56 -14.66 -5.38
CA HIS A 168 -19.81 -14.92 -4.15
C HIS A 168 -19.97 -16.38 -3.75
N GLY A 169 -18.86 -17.10 -3.59
CA GLY A 169 -18.88 -18.50 -3.16
C GLY A 169 -19.35 -18.68 -1.71
N MET A 170 -19.17 -17.66 -0.86
CA MET A 170 -19.62 -17.64 0.53
C MET A 170 -20.18 -16.26 0.88
N ILE A 171 -21.10 -16.21 1.85
CA ILE A 171 -21.66 -14.95 2.38
C ILE A 171 -20.69 -14.30 3.38
N ALA A 172 -19.89 -15.12 4.07
CA ALA A 172 -18.93 -14.64 5.06
C ALA A 172 -17.68 -14.04 4.40
N VAL A 173 -17.20 -12.93 4.95
CA VAL A 173 -15.96 -12.26 4.55
C VAL A 173 -14.89 -12.55 5.59
N GLU A 174 -13.75 -13.08 5.16
CA GLU A 174 -12.60 -13.29 6.04
C GLU A 174 -11.81 -11.98 6.20
N ASN A 175 -11.61 -11.53 7.45
CA ASN A 175 -10.80 -10.38 7.78
C ASN A 175 -9.58 -10.80 8.59
N LYS A 176 -8.39 -10.45 8.08
CA LYS A 176 -7.09 -10.75 8.70
C LYS A 176 -6.47 -9.44 9.17
N THR A 177 -6.44 -9.22 10.48
CA THR A 177 -5.85 -8.01 11.07
C THR A 177 -4.56 -8.38 11.79
N GLN A 178 -3.46 -7.72 11.43
CA GLN A 178 -2.21 -7.82 12.17
C GLN A 178 -2.33 -7.05 13.49
N THR A 179 -2.00 -7.70 14.59
CA THR A 179 -1.95 -7.09 15.92
C THR A 179 -0.54 -7.18 16.50
N ALA A 180 -0.14 -6.17 17.29
CA ALA A 180 1.15 -6.18 17.94
C ALA A 180 1.20 -7.34 18.95
N THR A 181 2.24 -8.17 18.89
CA THR A 181 2.40 -9.31 19.80
C THR A 181 2.57 -8.87 21.26
N LEU A 182 3.16 -7.70 21.47
CA LEU A 182 3.35 -7.10 22.78
C LEU A 182 2.99 -5.63 22.74
N GLY A 183 1.94 -5.25 23.48
CA GLY A 183 1.60 -3.85 23.72
C GLY A 183 2.50 -3.20 24.76
N VAL A 184 2.55 -1.87 24.80
CA VAL A 184 3.32 -1.12 25.81
C VAL A 184 2.89 -1.48 27.24
N ILE A 185 1.58 -1.70 27.43
CA ILE A 185 1.00 -2.09 28.72
C ILE A 185 1.48 -3.48 29.14
N GLU A 186 1.54 -4.42 28.19
CA GLU A 186 2.01 -5.79 28.45
C GLU A 186 3.51 -5.80 28.76
N VAL A 187 4.31 -4.99 28.06
CA VAL A 187 5.73 -4.82 28.37
C VAL A 187 5.91 -4.29 29.79
N LEU A 188 5.17 -3.24 30.17
CA LEU A 188 5.27 -2.65 31.51
C LEU A 188 4.80 -3.64 32.59
N SER A 189 3.73 -4.40 32.31
CA SER A 189 3.23 -5.45 33.18
C SER A 189 4.25 -6.57 33.36
N ASN A 190 4.93 -7.00 32.29
CA ASN A 190 5.97 -8.03 32.36
C ASN A 190 7.18 -7.55 33.16
N ILE A 191 7.62 -6.31 32.95
CA ILE A 191 8.73 -5.72 33.73
C ILE A 191 8.34 -5.61 35.20
N GLY A 192 7.18 -5.04 35.51
CA GLY A 192 6.69 -4.90 36.88
C GLY A 192 6.51 -6.25 37.57
N GLY A 193 5.98 -7.24 36.85
CA GLY A 193 5.81 -8.61 37.34
C GLY A 193 7.14 -9.27 37.68
N GLN A 194 8.15 -9.16 36.80
CA GLN A 194 9.47 -9.73 37.05
C GLN A 194 10.19 -8.99 38.20
N ILE A 195 10.18 -7.65 38.23
CA ILE A 195 10.81 -6.88 39.31
C ILE A 195 10.14 -7.16 40.66
N GLY A 196 8.81 -7.22 40.68
CA GLY A 196 8.04 -7.54 41.88
C GLY A 196 8.28 -8.97 42.37
N LEU A 197 8.45 -9.94 41.46
CA LEU A 197 8.70 -11.33 41.82
C LEU A 197 10.11 -11.57 42.38
N TRP A 198 11.15 -11.01 41.75
CA TRP A 198 12.54 -11.28 42.12
C TRP A 198 13.05 -10.41 43.28
N ILE A 199 12.71 -9.12 43.28
CA ILE A 199 13.23 -8.14 44.24
C ILE A 199 12.19 -7.86 45.34
N GLY A 200 10.91 -8.17 45.09
CA GLY A 200 9.81 -7.69 45.96
C GLY A 200 9.57 -6.19 45.82
N PHE A 201 10.09 -5.57 44.76
CA PHE A 201 10.09 -4.12 44.60
C PHE A 201 8.82 -3.66 43.88
N SER A 202 8.07 -2.78 44.55
CA SER A 202 6.80 -2.24 44.04
C SER A 202 6.96 -0.79 43.55
N LEU A 203 5.94 -0.27 42.86
CA LEU A 203 5.89 1.16 42.49
C LEU A 203 5.97 2.08 43.71
N LEU A 204 5.40 1.66 44.86
CA LEU A 204 5.49 2.40 46.11
C LEU A 204 6.95 2.46 46.60
N SER A 205 7.64 1.33 46.56
CA SER A 205 9.06 1.24 46.93
C SER A 205 9.95 2.12 46.04
N LEU A 206 9.60 2.26 44.75
CA LEU A 206 10.29 3.19 43.83
C LEU A 206 10.11 4.65 44.24
N MET A 207 8.88 5.06 44.57
CA MET A 207 8.60 6.42 45.01
C MET A 207 9.36 6.76 46.30
N GLU A 208 9.44 5.83 47.25
CA GLU A 208 10.19 6.00 48.50
C GLU A 208 11.69 6.20 48.26
N VAL A 209 12.30 5.42 47.35
CA VAL A 209 13.71 5.60 46.96
C VAL A 209 13.93 6.97 46.30
N VAL A 210 13.01 7.42 45.44
CA VAL A 210 13.09 8.74 44.81
C VAL A 210 13.02 9.86 45.85
N GLU A 211 12.12 9.75 46.83
CA GLU A 211 12.03 10.72 47.93
C GLU A 211 13.33 10.75 48.76
N MET A 212 13.87 9.58 49.10
CA MET A 212 15.13 9.47 49.84
C MET A 212 16.29 10.15 49.08
N VAL A 213 16.41 9.89 47.78
CA VAL A 213 17.44 10.52 46.92
C VAL A 213 17.25 12.03 46.86
N TYR A 214 16.01 12.51 46.70
CA TYR A 214 15.70 13.94 46.70
C TYR A 214 16.11 14.62 48.01
N GLN A 215 15.73 14.03 49.16
CA GLN A 215 16.10 14.56 50.47
C GLN A 215 17.63 14.57 50.67
N LEU A 216 18.33 13.53 50.25
CA LEU A 216 19.80 13.46 50.29
C LEU A 216 20.45 14.57 49.46
N ILE A 217 19.98 14.80 48.23
CA ILE A 217 20.49 15.88 47.37
C ILE A 217 20.27 17.25 48.04
N CYS A 218 19.05 17.52 48.53
CA CYS A 218 18.75 18.77 49.24
C CYS A 218 19.63 18.97 50.48
N TYR A 219 19.87 17.89 51.25
CA TYR A 219 20.75 17.92 52.41
C TYR A 219 22.19 18.24 52.04
N GLN A 220 22.74 17.57 51.01
CA GLN A 220 24.10 17.84 50.54
C GLN A 220 24.24 19.26 49.97
N CYS A 221 23.25 19.75 49.22
CA CYS A 221 23.23 21.15 48.76
C CYS A 221 23.19 22.16 49.92
N ARG A 222 22.44 21.87 51.00
CA ARG A 222 22.43 22.70 52.21
C ARG A 222 23.79 22.68 52.92
N LYS A 223 24.42 21.50 53.05
CA LYS A 223 25.76 21.35 53.65
C LYS A 223 26.82 22.11 52.85
N ILE A 224 26.79 22.04 51.53
CA ILE A 224 27.69 22.79 50.64
C ILE A 224 27.46 24.30 50.76
N ARG A 225 26.21 24.77 50.83
CA ARG A 225 25.89 26.20 51.04
C ARG A 225 26.35 26.71 52.41
N LEU A 226 26.23 25.91 53.47
CA LEU A 226 26.73 26.26 54.80
C LEU A 226 28.27 26.27 54.85
N GLY A 227 28.94 25.36 54.15
CA GLY A 227 30.39 25.38 53.98
C GLY A 227 30.89 26.63 53.24
N LYS A 228 30.15 27.10 52.22
CA LYS A 228 30.49 28.32 51.47
C LYS A 228 30.35 29.60 52.31
N ARG A 229 29.30 29.68 53.15
CA ARG A 229 29.10 30.79 54.10
C ARG A 229 30.18 30.89 55.17
N ASN A 230 30.71 29.76 55.65
CA ASN A 230 31.80 29.75 56.64
C ASN A 230 33.17 30.14 56.03
N ILE A 231 33.36 30.03 54.71
CA ILE A 231 34.62 30.44 54.04
C ILE A 231 34.60 31.93 53.72
N GLU A 232 33.45 32.49 53.33
CA GLU A 232 33.28 33.95 53.14
C GLU A 232 33.40 34.74 54.45
N SER A 233 33.24 34.12 55.62
CA SER A 233 33.47 34.76 56.93
C SER A 233 34.93 34.70 57.43
N ILE A 234 35.85 34.08 56.69
CA ILE A 234 37.27 33.90 57.10
C ILE A 234 38.24 34.74 56.24
N ILE A 235 37.75 35.46 55.22
CA ILE A 235 38.55 36.46 54.48
C ILE A 235 38.15 37.85 55.00
N PRO A 236 38.79 38.39 56.05
CA PRO A 236 38.68 39.80 56.35
C PRO A 236 39.36 40.61 55.24
N GLN A 237 38.74 41.75 54.95
CA GLN A 237 39.19 42.78 54.00
C GLN A 237 40.63 43.22 54.21
#